data_AF-A0A820HD46-F1
#
_entry.id   AF-A0A820HD46-F1
#
_cell.length_a   1.000
_cell.length_b   1.000
_cell.length_c   1.000
_cell.angle_alpha   90.00
_cell.angle_beta   90.00
_cell.angle_gamma   90.00
#
_symmetry.space_group_name_H-M   'P 1'
#
loop_
_entity.id
_entity.type
_entity.pdbx_description
1 polymer ?
#
loop_
_entity_poly.entity_id
_entity_poly.type
_entity_poly.pdbx_seq_one_letter_code
_entity_poly.pdbx_strand_id
1 'polypeptide(L)'
;LAKAHYTPQVLHTLQEKNIPFVPREKNPPNIPQIRPVEDLWGILKQKVYAQNYEAKSLDQLARRIREKIKELDKRMIQDMMFDIRSKLRKMWREGVFTTCH
;
A
#
# COMPACT_ATOMS: atom_id res chain seq x y z
N LEU A 1 -11.83 3.31 -4.00
CA LEU A 1 -11.83 1.89 -3.56
C LEU A 1 -12.27 1.04 -4.75
N ALA A 2 -11.50 0.02 -5.12
CA ALA A 2 -11.82 -0.79 -6.30
C ALA A 2 -13.01 -1.71 -6.03
N LYS A 3 -14.07 -1.62 -6.85
CA LYS A 3 -15.27 -2.48 -6.74
C LYS A 3 -14.90 -3.97 -6.87
N ALA A 4 -13.89 -4.28 -7.70
CA ALA A 4 -13.40 -5.64 -7.92
C ALA A 4 -12.95 -6.35 -6.64
N HIS A 5 -12.47 -5.63 -5.62
CA HIS A 5 -12.00 -6.24 -4.36
C HIS A 5 -13.15 -6.63 -3.41
N TYR A 6 -14.39 -6.24 -3.72
CA TYR A 6 -15.58 -6.45 -2.89
C TYR A 6 -16.68 -7.20 -3.65
N THR A 7 -16.33 -7.90 -4.74
CA THR A 7 -17.31 -8.75 -5.44
C THR A 7 -17.69 -9.94 -4.55
N PRO A 8 -18.89 -10.51 -4.71
CA PRO A 8 -19.33 -11.67 -3.94
C PRO A 8 -18.32 -12.83 -3.97
N GLN A 9 -17.73 -13.09 -5.14
CA GLN A 9 -16.73 -14.15 -5.32
C GLN A 9 -15.47 -13.91 -4.47
N VAL A 10 -14.96 -12.67 -4.46
CA VAL A 10 -13.78 -12.32 -3.65
C VAL A 10 -14.09 -12.43 -2.16
N LEU A 11 -15.24 -11.91 -1.72
CA LEU A 11 -15.63 -11.97 -0.31
C LEU A 11 -15.83 -13.41 0.16
N HIS A 12 -16.45 -14.26 -0.67
CA HIS A 12 -16.59 -15.69 -0.41
C HIS A 12 -15.22 -16.37 -0.25
N THR A 13 -14.29 -16.14 -1.18
CA THR A 13 -12.93 -16.70 -1.09
C THR A 13 -12.18 -16.23 0.17
N LEU A 14 -12.33 -14.97 0.58
CA LEU A 14 -11.70 -14.46 1.82
C LEU A 14 -12.29 -15.14 3.06
N GLN A 15 -13.61 -15.34 3.08
CA GLN A 15 -14.31 -16.04 4.17
C GLN A 15 -13.92 -17.52 4.23
N GLU A 16 -13.97 -18.24 3.11
CA GLU A 16 -13.56 -19.65 3.02
C GLU A 16 -12.12 -19.88 3.49
N LYS A 17 -11.21 -18.96 3.15
CA LYS A 17 -9.80 -19.02 3.55
C LYS A 17 -9.54 -18.48 4.97
N ASN A 18 -10.57 -18.03 5.69
CA ASN A 18 -10.44 -17.40 7.01
C ASN A 18 -9.44 -16.22 7.03
N ILE A 19 -9.42 -15.43 5.95
CA ILE A 19 -8.55 -14.25 5.84
C ILE A 19 -9.28 -13.04 6.41
N PRO A 20 -8.80 -12.40 7.49
CA PRO A 20 -9.40 -11.18 8.00
C PRO A 20 -9.34 -10.05 6.96
N PHE A 21 -10.44 -9.34 6.78
CA PHE A 21 -10.51 -8.20 5.86
C PHE A 21 -11.35 -7.06 6.43
N VAL A 22 -11.12 -5.84 5.92
CA VAL A 22 -11.88 -4.65 6.31
C VAL A 22 -13.13 -4.53 5.41
N PRO A 23 -14.36 -4.57 5.98
CA PRO A 23 -15.59 -4.37 5.23
C PRO A 23 -15.59 -3.04 4.49
N ARG A 24 -16.34 -2.97 3.38
CA ARG A 24 -16.35 -1.80 2.48
C ARG A 24 -16.78 -0.53 3.22
N GLU A 25 -17.75 -0.65 4.10
CA GLU A 25 -18.35 0.42 4.90
C GLU A 25 -17.34 1.02 5.89
N LYS A 26 -16.33 0.22 6.28
CA LYS A 26 -15.25 0.63 7.19
C LYS A 26 -13.95 0.99 6.46
N ASN A 27 -13.93 0.91 5.12
CA ASN A 27 -12.76 1.22 4.28
C ASN A 27 -13.07 2.44 3.39
N PRO A 28 -12.85 3.67 3.87
CA PRO A 28 -13.27 4.87 3.16
C PRO A 28 -12.58 4.97 1.77
N PRO A 29 -13.34 5.36 0.73
CA PRO A 29 -12.78 5.61 -0.60
C PRO A 29 -11.92 6.88 -0.60
N ASN A 30 -11.00 6.97 -1.57
CA ASN A 30 -10.23 8.19 -1.86
C ASN A 30 -9.35 8.70 -0.71
N ILE A 31 -8.94 7.81 0.20
CA ILE A 31 -7.97 8.10 1.25
C ILE A 31 -6.71 7.25 1.02
N PRO A 32 -5.81 7.65 0.09
CA PRO A 32 -4.53 6.96 -0.09
C PRO A 32 -3.57 7.18 1.10
N GLN A 33 -3.70 8.28 1.84
CA GLN A 33 -2.78 8.65 2.93
C GLN A 33 -2.76 7.64 4.09
N ILE A 34 -3.84 6.86 4.26
CA ILE A 34 -3.95 5.82 5.29
C ILE A 34 -3.58 4.44 4.78
N ARG A 35 -3.15 4.32 3.52
CA ARG A 35 -2.82 3.04 2.87
C ARG A 35 -1.30 2.96 2.79
N PRO A 36 -0.61 2.28 3.73
CA PRO A 36 0.84 2.25 3.75
C PRO A 36 1.47 1.62 2.51
N VAL A 37 0.68 0.85 1.75
CA VAL A 37 1.10 0.32 0.45
C VAL A 37 1.40 1.43 -0.57
N GLU A 38 0.74 2.58 -0.50
CA GLU A 38 1.02 3.72 -1.39
C GLU A 38 2.39 4.33 -1.07
N ASP A 39 2.69 4.54 0.23
CA ASP A 39 4.01 4.99 0.70
C ASP A 39 5.11 4.00 0.29
N LEU A 40 4.84 2.69 0.46
CA LEU A 40 5.76 1.62 0.05
C LEU A 40 6.06 1.66 -1.45
N TRP A 41 5.04 1.86 -2.30
CA TRP A 41 5.23 2.00 -3.74
C TRP A 41 6.02 3.26 -4.09
N GLY A 42 5.80 4.37 -3.38
CA GLY A 42 6.59 5.59 -3.53
C GLY A 42 8.08 5.37 -3.28
N ILE A 43 8.41 4.75 -2.14
CA ILE A 43 9.80 4.42 -1.76
C ILE A 43 10.42 3.45 -2.78
N LEU A 44 9.68 2.40 -3.16
CA LEU A 44 10.17 1.40 -4.10
C LEU A 44 10.41 2.02 -5.49
N LYS A 45 9.51 2.89 -5.96
CA LYS A 45 9.67 3.62 -7.23
C LYS A 45 10.94 4.48 -7.21
N GLN A 46 11.18 5.24 -6.14
CA GLN A 46 12.41 6.04 -6.00
C GLN A 46 13.67 5.16 -6.12
N LYS A 47 13.68 3.97 -5.49
CA LYS A 47 14.81 3.03 -5.60
C LYS A 47 14.96 2.38 -6.97
N VAL A 48 13.86 2.03 -7.63
CA VAL A 48 13.86 1.43 -8.96
C VAL A 48 14.46 2.38 -9.99
N TYR A 49 14.04 3.64 -9.97
CA TYR A 49 14.44 4.68 -10.94
C TYR A 49 15.63 5.54 -10.47
N ALA A 50 16.29 5.18 -9.37
CA ALA A 50 17.49 5.85 -8.92
C ALA A 50 18.58 5.84 -10.01
N GLN A 51 19.43 6.87 -10.02
CA GLN A 51 20.55 7.00 -10.98
C GLN A 51 20.10 7.01 -12.45
N ASN A 52 18.94 7.62 -12.74
CA ASN A 52 18.36 7.70 -14.08
C ASN A 52 18.16 6.32 -14.75
N TYR A 53 17.91 5.28 -13.96
CA TYR A 53 17.65 3.95 -14.48
C TYR A 53 16.37 3.95 -15.33
N GLU A 54 16.44 3.35 -16.51
CA GLU A 54 15.30 3.15 -17.41
C GLU A 54 15.26 1.69 -17.87
N ALA A 55 14.13 1.01 -17.62
CA ALA A 55 13.95 -0.37 -18.07
C ALA A 55 13.63 -0.38 -19.57
N LYS A 56 14.27 -1.27 -20.33
CA LYS A 56 14.03 -1.41 -21.79
C LYS A 56 12.98 -2.49 -22.12
N SER A 57 12.53 -3.24 -21.12
CA SER A 57 11.46 -4.23 -21.25
C SER A 57 10.73 -4.44 -19.92
N LEU A 58 9.55 -5.05 -19.99
CA LEU A 58 8.80 -5.44 -18.80
C LEU A 58 9.57 -6.45 -17.93
N ASP A 59 10.33 -7.36 -18.53
CA ASP A 59 11.15 -8.33 -17.79
C ASP A 59 12.28 -7.67 -17.01
N GLN A 60 12.95 -6.68 -17.63
CA GLN A 60 13.97 -5.89 -16.94
C GLN A 60 13.37 -5.12 -15.76
N LEU A 61 12.21 -4.49 -15.96
CA LEU A 61 11.50 -3.78 -14.90
C LEU A 61 11.10 -4.73 -13.76
N ALA A 62 10.51 -5.88 -14.09
CA ALA A 62 10.08 -6.88 -13.10
C ALA A 62 11.28 -7.43 -12.31
N ARG A 63 12.41 -7.69 -12.97
CA ARG A 63 13.66 -8.10 -12.29
C ARG A 63 14.15 -7.00 -11.35
N ARG A 64 14.21 -5.75 -11.83
CA ARG A 64 14.66 -4.59 -11.04
C ARG A 64 13.78 -4.37 -9.81
N ILE A 65 12.46 -4.47 -9.93
CA ILE A 65 11.52 -4.37 -8.81
C ILE A 65 11.82 -5.45 -7.76
N ARG A 66 12.01 -6.71 -8.18
CA ARG A 66 12.34 -7.82 -7.26
C ARG A 66 13.70 -7.67 -6.58
N GLU A 67 14.66 -7.01 -7.23
CA GLU A 67 15.95 -6.67 -6.62
C GLU A 67 15.77 -5.57 -5.58
N LYS A 68 15.12 -4.46 -5.96
CA LYS A 68 14.97 -3.27 -5.10
C LYS A 68 14.08 -3.47 -3.89
N ILE A 69 13.06 -4.33 -3.98
CA ILE A 69 12.23 -4.66 -2.81
C ILE A 69 13.02 -5.40 -1.72
N LYS A 70 14.06 -6.17 -2.08
CA LYS A 70 14.93 -6.88 -1.12
C LYS A 70 15.86 -5.94 -0.36
N GLU A 71 16.12 -4.75 -0.91
CA GLU A 71 16.93 -3.71 -0.27
C GLU A 71 16.12 -2.87 0.73
N LEU A 72 14.80 -3.05 0.81
CA LEU A 72 13.96 -2.34 1.77
C LEU A 72 14.10 -2.96 3.16
N ASP A 73 14.26 -2.11 4.17
CA ASP A 73 14.25 -2.56 5.56
C ASP A 73 12.86 -3.10 5.94
N LYS A 74 12.85 -4.36 6.39
CA LYS A 74 11.64 -5.04 6.82
C LYS A 74 11.01 -4.35 8.04
N ARG A 75 11.81 -3.79 8.94
CA ARG A 75 11.30 -3.06 10.12
C ARG A 75 10.59 -1.79 9.70
N MET A 76 11.20 -0.99 8.83
CA MET A 76 10.56 0.17 8.22
C MET A 76 9.20 -0.19 7.59
N ILE A 77 9.11 -1.29 6.84
CA ILE A 77 7.84 -1.75 6.25
C ILE A 77 6.80 -2.10 7.33
N GLN A 78 7.23 -2.80 8.37
CA GLN A 78 6.34 -3.17 9.48
C GLN A 78 5.84 -1.93 10.23
N ASP A 79 6.72 -0.98 10.54
CA ASP A 79 6.38 0.25 11.25
C ASP A 79 5.35 1.07 10.46
N MET A 80 5.51 1.18 9.13
CA MET A 80 4.52 1.82 8.25
C MET A 80 3.14 1.16 8.36
N MET A 81 3.08 -0.17 8.48
CA MET A 81 1.81 -0.91 8.63
C MET A 81 1.19 -0.73 10.02
N PHE A 82 2.02 -0.60 11.07
CA PHE A 82 1.53 -0.42 12.44
C PHE A 82 1.02 1.00 12.72
N ASP A 83 1.54 2.01 12.01
CA ASP A 83 1.19 3.41 12.26
C ASP A 83 -0.20 3.84 11.75
N ILE A 84 -0.92 2.97 11.03
CA ILE A 84 -2.26 3.26 10.48
C ILE A 84 -3.20 3.82 11.56
N ARG A 85 -3.17 3.26 12.78
CA ARG A 85 -4.04 3.71 13.89
C ARG A 85 -3.73 5.13 14.33
N SER A 86 -2.46 5.55 14.29
CA SER A 86 -2.06 6.93 14.63
C SER A 86 -2.47 7.88 13.52
N LYS A 87 -2.24 7.51 12.26
CA LYS A 87 -2.67 8.28 11.08
C LYS A 87 -4.18 8.54 11.08
N LEU A 88 -4.99 7.49 11.33
CA LEU A 88 -6.45 7.63 11.46
C LEU A 88 -6.86 8.58 12.59
N ARG A 89 -6.22 8.50 13.76
CA ARG A 89 -6.47 9.41 14.88
C ARG A 89 -6.10 10.85 14.56
N LYS A 90 -4.99 11.07 13.87
CA LYS A 90 -4.57 12.41 13.43
C LYS A 90 -5.60 13.00 12.46
N MET A 91 -5.99 12.24 11.44
CA MET A 91 -6.98 12.67 10.46
C MET A 91 -8.35 12.96 11.08
N TRP A 92 -8.76 12.17 12.07
CA TRP A 92 -9.99 12.43 12.82
C TRP A 92 -9.96 13.78 13.54
N ARG A 93 -8.82 14.16 14.12
CA ARG A 93 -8.67 15.41 14.90
C ARG A 93 -8.44 16.64 14.02
N GLU A 94 -7.63 16.50 12.98
CA GLU A 94 -7.03 17.63 12.27
C GLU A 94 -7.50 17.72 10.81
N GLY A 95 -8.25 16.71 10.32
CA GLY A 95 -8.74 16.62 8.95
C GLY A 95 -7.86 15.76 8.04
N VAL A 96 -8.43 15.35 6.90
CA VAL A 96 -7.89 14.32 5.99
C VAL A 96 -6.53 14.68 5.37
N PHE A 97 -6.26 15.97 5.15
CA PHE A 97 -5.06 16.44 4.46
C PHE A 97 -3.84 16.64 5.38
N THR A 98 -3.99 16.39 6.68
CA THR A 98 -2.91 16.62 7.68
C THR A 98 -1.88 15.50 7.74
N THR A 99 -2.13 14.41 7.00
CA THR A 99 -1.25 13.27 6.84
C THR A 99 -0.62 13.20 5.44
N CYS A 100 -0.85 14.18 4.57
CA CYS A 100 -0.14 14.29 3.31
C CYS A 100 1.32 14.73 3.56
N HIS A 101 2.27 14.01 2.98
CA HIS A 101 3.68 14.40 2.88
C HIS A 101 3.93 15.22 1.63
#